data_AF-A0A4R3VT00-F1
#
_entry.id   AF-A0A4R3VT00-F1
#
_cell.length_a   1.000
_cell.length_b   1.000
_cell.length_c   1.000
_cell.angle_alpha   90.00
_cell.angle_beta   90.00
_cell.angle_gamma   90.00
#
_symmetry.space_group_name_H-M   'P 1'
#
loop_
_entity.id
_entity.type
_entity.pdbx_description
1 polymer ?
#
loop_
_entity_poly.entity_id
_entity_poly.type
_entity_poly.pdbx_seq_one_letter_code
_entity_poly.pdbx_strand_id
1 'polypeptide(L)'
;MLRIRTIKTGSGARAVQVIYYLNRKRVIYKHIGSAKTDSELETMLVVAQDFIDNYAPTLPFEIETKFDNLLYLDKADFLGVYYTYLYEILSAIIKKVGLSGINKQFLLDLVIMITTIFIFENSPG
;
A
#
# COMPACT_ATOMS: atom_id res chain seq x y z
N MET A 1 -4.97 -11.41 -4.85
CA MET A 1 -5.47 -12.78 -4.65
C MET A 1 -5.21 -13.61 -5.89
N LEU A 2 -4.60 -14.78 -5.73
CA LEU A 2 -4.33 -15.72 -6.82
C LEU A 2 -5.64 -16.42 -7.23
N ARG A 3 -5.82 -16.66 -8.53
CA ARG A 3 -6.96 -17.38 -9.11
C ARG A 3 -6.47 -18.35 -10.19
N ILE A 4 -7.11 -19.50 -10.28
CA ILE A 4 -6.85 -20.48 -11.33
C ILE A 4 -7.65 -20.09 -12.58
N ARG A 5 -6.99 -20.12 -13.74
CA ARG A 5 -7.59 -19.86 -15.05
C ARG A 5 -7.21 -20.99 -15.99
N THR A 6 -8.20 -21.52 -16.70
CA THR A 6 -8.00 -22.49 -17.78
C THR A 6 -8.26 -21.82 -19.13
N ILE A 7 -7.37 -22.03 -20.10
CA ILE A 7 -7.52 -21.55 -21.49
C ILE A 7 -7.41 -22.70 -22.49
N LYS A 8 -8.15 -22.64 -23.59
CA LYS A 8 -7.91 -23.52 -24.73
C LYS A 8 -6.72 -22.99 -25.53
N THR A 9 -5.73 -23.84 -25.79
CA THR A 9 -4.58 -23.55 -26.65
C THR A 9 -4.95 -23.79 -28.11
N GLY A 10 -4.21 -23.18 -29.04
CA GLY A 10 -4.39 -23.40 -30.48
C GLY A 10 -4.19 -24.86 -30.93
N SER A 11 -3.57 -25.69 -30.09
CA SER A 11 -3.37 -27.13 -30.30
C SER A 11 -4.50 -28.02 -29.76
N GLY A 12 -5.60 -27.43 -29.27
CA GLY A 12 -6.74 -28.16 -28.71
C GLY A 12 -6.57 -28.58 -27.25
N ALA A 13 -5.42 -28.32 -26.64
CA ALA A 13 -5.17 -28.59 -25.23
C ALA A 13 -5.75 -27.48 -24.32
N ARG A 14 -5.86 -27.76 -23.02
CA ARG A 14 -6.34 -26.85 -21.98
C ARG A 14 -5.16 -26.47 -21.07
N ALA A 15 -4.68 -25.24 -21.17
CA ALA A 15 -3.61 -24.75 -20.31
C ALA A 15 -4.16 -24.20 -18.99
N VAL A 16 -3.58 -24.65 -17.88
CA VAL A 16 -3.92 -24.22 -16.52
C VAL A 16 -2.88 -23.21 -16.04
N GLN A 17 -3.37 -22.04 -15.64
CA GLN A 17 -2.56 -20.90 -15.22
C GLN A 17 -3.04 -20.38 -13.87
N VAL A 18 -2.11 -19.97 -13.03
CA VAL A 18 -2.39 -19.19 -11.83
C VAL A 18 -2.16 -17.72 -12.16
N ILE A 19 -3.17 -16.89 -11.93
CA ILE A 19 -3.17 -15.46 -12.25
C ILE A 19 -3.50 -14.62 -11.02
N TYR A 20 -3.14 -13.35 -11.04
CA TYR A 20 -3.70 -12.35 -10.13
C TYR A 20 -4.05 -11.08 -10.90
N TYR A 21 -4.88 -10.24 -10.29
CA TYR A 21 -5.23 -8.93 -10.82
C TYR A 21 -4.42 -7.85 -10.12
N LEU A 22 -3.77 -6.99 -10.90
CA LEU A 22 -3.06 -5.81 -10.43
C LEU A 22 -3.46 -4.62 -11.30
N ASN A 23 -3.97 -3.54 -10.70
CA ASN A 23 -4.40 -2.33 -11.42
C ASN A 23 -5.35 -2.62 -12.61
N ARG A 24 -6.35 -3.48 -12.39
CA ARG A 24 -7.31 -3.99 -13.41
C ARG A 24 -6.66 -4.76 -14.58
N LYS A 25 -5.35 -5.00 -14.55
CA LYS A 25 -4.62 -5.83 -15.51
C LYS A 25 -4.45 -7.24 -14.95
N ARG A 26 -4.55 -8.22 -15.84
CA ARG A 26 -4.34 -9.64 -15.52
C ARG A 26 -2.86 -9.95 -15.66
N VAL A 27 -2.23 -10.45 -14.59
CA VAL A 27 -0.83 -10.89 -14.60
C VAL A 27 -0.80 -12.40 -14.41
N ILE A 28 -0.02 -13.09 -15.23
CA ILE A 28 0.22 -14.54 -15.11
C ILE A 28 1.30 -14.72 -14.06
N TYR A 29 0.95 -15.40 -12.96
CA TYR A 29 1.90 -15.69 -11.89
C TYR A 29 2.70 -16.94 -12.19
N LYS A 30 2.02 -18.03 -12.57
CA LYS A 30 2.66 -19.29 -12.91
C LYS A 30 1.85 -20.06 -13.92
N HIS A 31 2.54 -20.67 -14.87
CA HIS A 31 1.97 -21.65 -15.78
C HIS A 31 2.15 -23.04 -15.19
N ILE A 32 1.06 -23.75 -14.92
CA ILE A 32 1.09 -25.09 -14.33
C ILE A 32 1.29 -26.16 -15.41
N GLY A 33 0.72 -25.96 -16.59
CA GLY A 33 0.91 -26.85 -17.74
C GLY A 33 -0.29 -26.86 -18.67
N SER A 34 -0.28 -27.76 -19.64
CA SER A 34 -1.38 -27.99 -20.58
C SER A 34 -1.85 -29.44 -20.58
N ALA A 35 -3.14 -29.65 -20.30
CA ALA A 35 -3.81 -30.94 -20.33
C ALA A 35 -4.52 -31.15 -21.67
N LYS A 36 -4.41 -32.33 -22.28
CA LYS A 36 -5.17 -32.67 -23.49
C LYS A 36 -6.44 -33.47 -23.17
N THR A 37 -6.49 -34.03 -21.97
CA THR A 37 -7.56 -34.92 -21.51
C THR A 37 -8.20 -34.35 -20.25
N ASP A 38 -9.49 -34.63 -20.00
CA ASP A 38 -10.17 -34.09 -18.82
C ASP A 38 -9.60 -34.65 -17.50
N SER A 39 -9.11 -35.90 -17.49
CA SER A 39 -8.42 -36.48 -16.33
C SER A 39 -7.10 -35.77 -16.00
N GLU A 40 -6.33 -35.38 -17.02
CA GLU A 40 -5.11 -34.58 -16.84
C GLU A 40 -5.45 -33.18 -16.33
N LEU A 41 -6.57 -32.63 -16.77
CA LEU A 41 -7.03 -31.31 -16.33
C LEU A 41 -7.37 -31.31 -14.84
N GLU A 42 -8.12 -32.30 -14.36
CA GLU A 42 -8.44 -32.44 -12.92
C GLU A 42 -7.17 -32.54 -12.08
N THR A 43 -6.20 -33.35 -12.53
CA THR A 43 -4.89 -33.47 -11.86
C THR A 43 -4.17 -32.12 -11.82
N MET A 44 -4.16 -31.37 -12.92
CA MET A 44 -3.54 -30.04 -12.96
C MET A 44 -4.26 -28.99 -12.11
N LEU A 45 -5.59 -29.10 -11.96
CA LEU A 45 -6.37 -28.23 -11.08
C LEU A 45 -6.05 -28.51 -9.61
N VAL A 46 -5.89 -29.78 -9.23
CA VAL A 46 -5.45 -30.16 -7.87
C VAL A 46 -4.06 -29.60 -7.58
N VAL A 47 -3.11 -29.74 -8.51
CA VAL A 47 -1.75 -29.16 -8.37
C VAL A 47 -1.79 -27.63 -8.29
N ALA A 48 -2.65 -26.98 -9.09
CA ALA A 48 -2.81 -25.53 -9.05
C ALA A 48 -3.45 -25.05 -7.73
N GLN A 49 -4.37 -25.83 -7.16
CA GLN A 49 -5.02 -25.55 -5.89
C GLN A 49 -4.05 -25.77 -4.73
N ASP A 50 -3.34 -26.89 -4.71
CA ASP A 50 -2.26 -27.16 -3.76
C ASP A 50 -1.17 -26.09 -3.82
N PHE A 51 -0.85 -25.57 -5.01
CA PHE A 51 0.06 -24.45 -5.17
C PHE A 51 -0.45 -23.14 -4.56
N ILE A 52 -1.77 -22.90 -4.56
CA ILE A 52 -2.38 -21.72 -3.92
C ILE A 52 -2.49 -21.92 -2.41
N ASP A 53 -2.78 -23.13 -1.95
CA ASP A 53 -2.98 -23.45 -0.53
C ASP A 53 -1.66 -23.56 0.23
N ASN A 54 -0.62 -24.11 -0.40
CA ASN A 54 0.76 -24.10 0.12
C ASN A 54 1.50 -22.79 -0.17
N TYR A 55 0.84 -21.82 -0.83
CA TYR A 55 1.35 -20.47 -0.90
C TYR A 55 1.19 -19.80 0.46
N ALA A 56 2.16 -20.02 1.34
CA ALA A 56 2.41 -19.07 2.42
C ALA A 56 2.66 -17.71 1.74
N PRO A 57 1.95 -16.63 2.10
CA PRO A 57 2.35 -15.30 1.70
C PRO A 57 3.66 -15.01 2.44
N THR A 58 4.78 -15.51 1.92
CA THR A 58 6.00 -14.73 1.97
C THR A 58 5.65 -13.48 1.19
N LEU A 59 5.18 -12.48 1.95
CA LEU A 59 5.09 -11.10 1.52
C LEU A 59 6.32 -10.85 0.65
N PRO A 60 6.14 -10.49 -0.63
CA PRO A 60 7.26 -10.04 -1.42
C PRO A 60 7.75 -8.76 -0.72
N PHE A 61 8.74 -8.90 0.16
CA PHE A 61 9.64 -7.82 0.55
C PHE A 61 10.58 -7.52 -0.62
N GLU A 62 10.01 -7.39 -1.81
CA GLU A 62 10.72 -6.95 -3.00
C GLU A 62 9.72 -6.18 -3.86
N ILE A 63 9.26 -5.07 -3.29
CA ILE A 63 8.78 -3.95 -4.06
C ILE A 63 9.98 -3.02 -4.23
N GLU A 64 10.96 -3.42 -5.05
CA GLU A 64 11.70 -2.42 -5.82
C GLU A 64 10.83 -1.98 -7.00
N THR A 65 9.69 -1.38 -6.67
CA THR A 65 9.13 -0.36 -7.55
C THR A 65 9.17 0.90 -6.72
N LYS A 66 10.09 1.79 -7.08
CA LYS A 66 10.06 3.21 -6.78
C LYS A 66 8.69 3.77 -7.19
N PHE A 67 7.69 3.54 -6.35
CA PHE A 67 6.54 4.40 -6.26
C PHE A 67 6.90 5.39 -5.18
N ASP A 68 7.76 6.36 -5.52
CA ASP A 68 8.23 7.39 -4.60
C ASP A 68 7.07 8.20 -3.96
N ASN A 69 5.80 8.00 -4.38
CA ASN A 69 4.63 8.75 -3.91
C ASN A 69 3.29 7.97 -3.89
N LEU A 70 3.25 6.64 -3.76
CA LEU A 70 1.95 5.93 -3.65
C LEU A 70 1.57 5.68 -2.17
N LEU A 71 0.87 6.65 -1.57
CA LEU A 71 0.26 6.52 -0.24
C LEU A 71 -0.92 5.53 -0.30
N TYR A 72 -0.78 4.38 0.36
CA TYR A 72 -1.87 3.41 0.53
C TYR A 72 -2.85 3.93 1.60
N LEU A 73 -3.89 4.67 1.19
CA LEU A 73 -4.91 5.23 2.08
C LEU A 73 -5.54 4.17 3.00
N ASP A 74 -5.71 2.95 2.50
CA ASP A 74 -6.32 1.83 3.23
C ASP A 74 -5.48 1.33 4.42
N LYS A 75 -4.21 1.76 4.48
CA LYS A 75 -3.26 1.50 5.59
C LYS A 75 -2.78 2.78 6.26
N ALA A 76 -3.32 3.93 5.85
CA ALA A 76 -2.98 5.21 6.42
C ALA A 76 -4.09 5.60 7.38
N ASP A 77 -3.75 5.71 8.66
CA ASP A 77 -4.66 6.35 9.60
C ASP A 77 -4.75 7.83 9.23
N PHE A 78 -5.95 8.25 8.85
CA PHE A 78 -6.26 9.66 8.64
C PHE A 78 -6.24 10.36 10.00
N LEU A 79 -5.06 10.81 10.43
CA LEU A 79 -4.83 11.67 11.59
C LEU A 79 -5.38 13.10 11.36
N GLY A 80 -6.49 13.25 10.65
CA GLY A 80 -7.00 14.55 10.17
C GLY A 80 -6.90 15.67 11.20
N VAL A 81 -6.37 16.82 10.76
CA VAL A 81 -6.50 18.17 11.36
C VAL A 81 -6.15 18.30 12.86
N TYR A 82 -5.42 17.38 13.49
CA TYR A 82 -5.06 17.54 14.91
C TYR A 82 -4.15 18.75 15.18
N TYR A 83 -3.45 19.25 14.15
CA TYR A 83 -2.44 20.29 14.31
C TYR A 83 -2.76 21.60 13.60
N THR A 84 -3.76 21.67 12.71
CA THR A 84 -4.09 22.92 12.02
C THR A 84 -4.66 23.94 13.00
N TYR A 85 -5.58 23.52 13.88
CA TYR A 85 -6.14 24.41 14.91
C TYR A 85 -5.07 24.87 15.91
N LEU A 86 -4.19 23.96 16.35
CA LEU A 86 -3.06 24.30 17.22
C LEU A 86 -2.09 25.26 16.52
N TYR A 87 -1.76 25.01 15.26
CA TYR A 87 -0.91 25.87 14.43
C TYR A 87 -1.51 27.27 14.29
N GLU A 88 -2.82 27.38 14.05
CA GLU A 88 -3.53 28.66 13.97
C GLU A 88 -3.48 29.43 15.29
N ILE A 89 -3.69 28.75 16.43
CA ILE A 89 -3.57 29.35 17.76
C ILE A 89 -2.14 29.83 18.02
N LEU A 90 -1.14 28.98 17.80
CA LEU A 90 0.26 29.32 18.02
C LEU A 90 0.69 30.47 17.11
N SER A 91 0.25 30.47 15.85
CA SER A 91 0.46 31.57 14.91
C SER A 91 -0.17 32.88 15.38
N ALA A 92 -1.39 32.82 15.94
CA ALA A 92 -2.05 34.00 16.50
C ALA A 92 -1.31 34.53 17.74
N ILE A 93 -0.79 33.65 18.59
CA ILE A 93 0.03 34.04 19.75
C ILE A 93 1.32 34.69 19.30
N ILE A 94 2.06 34.10 18.36
CA ILE A 94 3.30 34.65 17.80
C ILE A 94 3.08 36.06 17.22
N LYS A 95 1.95 36.26 16.53
CA LYS A 95 1.54 37.58 16.03
C LYS A 95 1.29 38.58 17.18
N LYS A 96 0.61 38.15 18.25
CA LYS A 96 0.36 39.01 19.43
C LYS A 96 1.61 39.36 20.23
N VAL A 97 2.59 38.45 20.30
CA VAL A 97 3.87 38.68 20.99
C VAL A 97 4.81 39.58 20.16
N GLY A 98 4.46 39.87 18.89
CA GLY A 98 5.24 40.75 18.01
C GLY A 98 6.40 40.06 17.30
N LEU A 99 6.53 38.72 17.44
CA LEU A 99 7.53 37.93 16.71
C LEU A 99 7.26 37.89 15.20
N SER A 100 6.07 38.29 14.75
CA SER A 100 5.78 38.48 13.32
C SER A 100 6.69 39.51 12.65
N GLY A 101 7.36 40.39 13.40
CA GLY A 101 8.35 41.32 12.87
C GLY A 101 9.63 40.68 12.34
N ILE A 102 9.87 39.39 12.65
CA ILE A 102 11.08 38.66 12.22
C ILE A 102 11.03 38.32 10.72
N ASN A 103 9.86 38.42 10.08
CA ASN A 103 9.60 38.30 8.63
C ASN A 103 10.28 37.11 7.92
N LYS A 104 10.59 36.06 8.68
CA LYS A 104 11.20 34.81 8.22
C LYS A 104 10.24 33.68 8.55
N GLN A 105 9.38 33.35 7.58
CA GLN A 105 8.34 32.34 7.73
C GLN A 105 8.90 31.00 8.24
N PHE A 106 10.05 30.57 7.71
CA PHE A 106 10.72 29.34 8.13
C PHE A 106 11.06 29.31 9.63
N LEU A 107 11.50 30.44 10.20
CA LEU A 107 11.83 30.51 11.62
C LEU A 107 10.57 30.45 12.49
N LEU A 108 9.49 31.08 12.05
CA LEU A 108 8.21 31.04 12.75
C LEU A 108 7.63 29.62 12.72
N ASP A 109 7.70 28.94 11.58
CA ASP A 109 7.25 27.56 11.45
C ASP A 109 8.08 26.59 12.32
N LEU A 110 9.40 26.82 12.45
CA LEU A 110 10.26 26.06 13.35
C LEU A 110 9.84 26.25 14.82
N VAL A 111 9.54 27.48 15.23
CA VAL A 111 9.07 27.78 16.59
C VAL A 111 7.74 27.08 16.86
N ILE A 112 6.79 27.12 15.92
CA ILE A 112 5.49 26.47 16.06
C ILE A 112 5.66 24.94 16.17
N MET A 113 6.53 24.35 15.36
CA MET A 113 6.82 22.91 15.38
C MET A 113 7.41 22.48 16.74
N ILE A 114 8.46 23.15 17.21
CA ILE A 114 9.09 22.83 18.51
C ILE A 114 8.10 23.00 19.66
N THR A 115 7.31 24.08 19.64
CA THR A 115 6.28 24.33 20.67
C THR A 115 5.21 23.23 20.66
N THR A 116 4.82 22.77 19.48
CA THR A 116 3.89 21.65 19.34
C THR A 116 4.47 20.38 19.96
N ILE A 117 5.70 20.00 19.61
CA ILE A 117 6.38 18.80 20.17
C ILE A 117 6.43 18.88 21.71
N PHE A 118 6.84 20.02 22.25
CA PHE A 118 6.91 20.23 23.70
C PHE A 118 5.55 20.06 24.39
N ILE A 119 4.46 20.57 23.80
CA ILE A 119 3.10 20.41 24.34
C ILE A 119 2.69 18.93 24.39
N PHE A 120 3.02 18.16 23.35
CA PHE A 120 2.66 16.74 23.30
C PHE A 120 3.51 15.87 24.22
N GLU A 121 4.82 16.15 24.37
CA GLU A 121 5.69 15.43 25.32
C GLU A 121 5.30 15.68 26.78
N ASN A 122 4.74 16.84 27.10
CA ASN A 122 4.38 17.24 28.47
C ASN A 122 2.87 17.12 28.75
N SER A 123 2.07 16.57 27.83
CA SER A 123 0.65 16.34 28.07
C SER A 123 0.47 15.15 29.02
N PRO A 124 -0.17 15.31 30.18
CA PRO A 124 -0.56 14.16 31.00
C PRO A 124 -1.61 13.35 30.23
N GLY A 125 -1.37 12.04 30.12
CA GLY A 125 -2.31 11.09 29.51
C GLY A 125 -3.54 10.84 30.38
#